data_AF-X1VI05-F1
#
_entry.id   AF-X1VI05-F1
#
_cell.length_a   1.000
_cell.length_b   1.000
_cell.length_c   1.000
_cell.angle_alpha   90.00
_cell.angle_beta   90.00
_cell.angle_gamma   90.00
#
_symmetry.space_group_name_H-M   'P 1'
#
loop_
_entity.id
_entity.type
_entity.pdbx_description
1 polymer ?
#
loop_
_entity_poly.entity_id
_entity_poly.type
_entity_poly.pdbx_seq_one_letter_code
_entity_poly.pdbx_strand_id
1 'polypeptide(L)'
;PVLEYCKYIIFELIDTFEIERPDKYGGNIEYKNYDEMAKDYSQGKLKPPDLKPAVIKYLNQLLLPIREHFEKDEKARDLYLFVE
;
A
#
# COMPACT_ATOMS: atom_id res chain seq x y z
N PRO A 1 -4.08 12.25 2.93
CA PRO A 1 -4.52 10.84 3.07
C PRO A 1 -3.50 9.80 2.56
N VAL A 2 -3.15 9.75 1.27
CA VAL A 2 -2.32 8.64 0.74
C VAL A 2 -0.95 8.55 1.41
N LEU A 3 -0.28 9.69 1.64
CA LEU A 3 1.01 9.72 2.34
C LEU A 3 0.91 9.23 3.80
N GLU A 4 -0.23 9.44 4.47
CA GLU A 4 -0.43 8.97 5.84
C GLU A 4 -0.59 7.45 5.88
N TYR A 5 -1.21 6.84 4.87
CA TYR A 5 -1.22 5.37 4.73
C TYR A 5 0.18 4.82 4.50
N CYS A 6 1.01 5.51 3.71
CA CYS A 6 2.41 5.14 3.58
C CYS A 6 3.08 5.18 4.96
N LYS A 7 2.97 6.32 5.66
CA LYS A 7 3.66 6.57 6.93
C LYS A 7 3.26 5.61 8.04
N TYR A 8 1.96 5.48 8.31
CA TYR A 8 1.45 4.85 9.52
C TYR A 8 0.99 3.41 9.32
N ILE A 9 0.95 2.91 8.08
CA ILE A 9 0.52 1.54 7.79
C ILE A 9 1.61 0.81 7.03
N ILE A 10 2.00 1.29 5.85
CA ILE A 10 2.89 0.56 4.95
C ILE A 10 4.31 0.46 5.53
N PHE A 11 4.91 1.59 5.91
CA PHE A 11 6.28 1.60 6.48
C PHE A 11 6.36 1.01 7.90
N GLU A 12 5.23 0.82 8.59
CA GLU A 12 5.19 0.14 9.89
C GLU A 12 5.10 -1.40 9.76
N LEU A 13 4.65 -1.90 8.60
CA LEU A 13 4.39 -3.32 8.38
C LEU A 13 5.32 -3.95 7.35
N ILE A 14 6.10 -3.16 6.62
CA ILE A 14 6.90 -3.59 5.49
C ILE A 14 8.25 -2.87 5.50
N ASP A 15 9.34 -3.64 5.38
CA ASP A 15 10.71 -3.11 5.40
C ASP A 15 11.06 -2.25 4.18
N THR A 16 10.47 -2.60 3.04
CA THR A 16 10.78 -2.02 1.73
C THR A 16 9.50 -1.72 0.96
N PHE A 17 9.36 -0.47 0.50
CA PHE A 17 8.24 -0.02 -0.33
C PHE A 17 8.69 0.20 -1.78
N GLU A 18 8.30 -0.71 -2.68
CA GLU A 18 8.63 -0.67 -4.10
C GLU A 18 7.52 0.00 -4.92
N ILE A 19 7.91 0.91 -5.80
CA ILE A 19 7.04 1.61 -6.73
C ILE A 19 7.45 1.24 -8.15
N GLU A 20 6.62 0.42 -8.79
CA GLU A 20 6.79 0.05 -10.19
C GLU A 20 6.33 1.18 -11.11
N ARG A 21 7.22 1.66 -11.99
CA ARG A 21 6.88 2.68 -12.98
C ARG A 21 7.72 2.52 -14.25
N PRO A 22 7.17 2.88 -15.43
CA PRO A 22 7.90 2.77 -16.70
C PRO A 22 9.25 3.51 -16.70
N ASP A 23 10.25 2.98 -17.43
CA ASP A 23 11.59 3.59 -17.54
C ASP A 23 11.57 5.05 -17.99
N LYS A 24 10.65 5.40 -18.90
CA LYS A 24 10.43 6.80 -19.36
C LYS A 24 10.05 7.78 -18.24
N TYR A 25 9.64 7.27 -17.08
CA TYR A 25 9.29 8.06 -15.88
C TYR A 25 10.29 7.84 -14.73
N GLY A 26 11.46 7.26 -15.03
CA GLY A 26 12.57 7.09 -14.10
C GLY A 26 12.68 5.70 -13.46
N GLY A 27 12.01 4.69 -14.04
CA GLY A 27 12.15 3.26 -13.67
C GLY A 27 11.67 2.93 -12.26
N ASN A 28 11.64 1.64 -11.90
CA ASN A 28 11.24 1.23 -10.56
C ASN A 28 12.08 1.94 -9.48
N ILE A 29 11.41 2.34 -8.39
CA ILE A 29 12.07 2.92 -7.22
C ILE A 29 11.72 2.10 -5.98
N GLU A 30 12.70 1.95 -5.11
CA GLU A 30 12.56 1.37 -3.78
C GLU A 30 12.82 2.42 -2.70
N TYR A 31 11.98 2.46 -1.67
CA TYR A 31 12.20 3.27 -0.47
C TYR A 31 12.26 2.39 0.77
N LYS A 32 13.24 2.65 1.64
CA LYS A 32 13.42 1.92 2.91
C LYS A 32 12.79 2.61 4.11
N ASN A 33 12.42 3.88 3.96
CA ASN A 33 11.75 4.65 4.99
C ASN A 33 10.84 5.70 4.38
N TYR A 34 9.88 6.17 5.19
CA TYR A 34 8.91 7.19 4.79
C TYR A 34 9.57 8.51 4.40
N ASP A 35 10.62 8.94 5.09
CA ASP A 35 11.22 10.26 4.91
C ASP A 35 11.88 10.41 3.54
N GLU A 36 12.55 9.37 3.04
CA GLU A 36 13.10 9.32 1.68
C GLU A 36 11.99 9.44 0.62
N MET A 37 10.93 8.66 0.76
CA MET A 37 9.78 8.71 -0.15
C MET A 37 9.08 10.08 -0.11
N ALA A 38 8.86 10.64 1.09
CA ALA A 38 8.22 11.93 1.27
C ALA A 38 9.06 13.07 0.68
N LYS A 39 10.39 12.99 0.81
CA LYS A 39 11.31 13.93 0.19
C LYS A 39 11.18 13.90 -1.34
N ASP A 40 11.23 12.73 -1.97
CA ASP A 40 11.12 12.62 -3.43
C ASP A 40 9.72 13.01 -3.95
N TYR A 41 8.67 12.77 -3.17
CA TYR A 41 7.33 13.28 -3.45
C TYR A 41 7.29 14.81 -3.40
N SER A 42 7.86 15.43 -2.37
CA SER A 42 7.92 16.90 -2.22
C SER A 42 8.73 17.58 -3.33
N GLN A 43 9.74 16.89 -3.87
CA GLN A 43 10.59 17.37 -4.96
C GLN A 43 9.99 17.10 -6.36
N GLY A 44 8.83 16.44 -6.43
CA GLY A 44 8.15 16.11 -7.69
C GLY A 44 8.79 14.96 -8.48
N LYS A 45 9.76 14.26 -7.90
CA LYS A 45 10.41 13.07 -8.49
C LYS A 45 9.52 11.83 -8.42
N LEU A 46 8.69 11.76 -7.38
CA LEU A 46 7.61 10.78 -7.24
C LEU A 46 6.28 11.48 -7.44
N LYS A 47 5.44 10.97 -8.35
CA LYS A 47 4.15 11.59 -8.67
C LYS A 47 2.98 10.75 -8.17
N PRO A 48 1.81 11.36 -7.93
CA PRO A 48 0.61 10.63 -7.50
C PRO A 48 0.22 9.42 -8.38
N PRO A 49 0.35 9.47 -9.72
CA PRO A 49 0.03 8.32 -10.57
C PRO A 49 0.94 7.11 -10.37
N ASP A 50 2.18 7.31 -9.90
CA ASP A 50 3.12 6.23 -9.61
C ASP A 50 2.89 5.70 -8.19
N LEU A 51 2.67 6.61 -7.22
CA LEU A 51 2.50 6.26 -5.82
C LEU A 51 1.19 5.50 -5.54
N LYS A 52 0.07 5.94 -6.11
CA LYS A 52 -1.26 5.38 -5.78
C LYS A 52 -1.36 3.87 -6.11
N PRO A 53 -0.93 3.39 -7.29
CA PRO A 53 -0.94 1.96 -7.59
C PRO A 53 -0.13 1.13 -6.59
N ALA A 54 1.06 1.61 -6.21
CA ALA A 54 1.88 0.93 -5.21
C ALA A 54 1.15 0.84 -3.85
N VAL A 55 0.57 1.95 -3.38
CA VAL A 55 -0.21 1.95 -2.12
C VAL A 55 -1.38 0.96 -2.18
N ILE A 56 -2.12 0.91 -3.30
CA ILE A 56 -3.22 -0.04 -3.48
C ILE A 56 -2.72 -1.49 -3.44
N LYS A 57 -1.60 -1.79 -4.11
CA LYS A 57 -0.98 -3.12 -4.13
C LYS A 57 -0.67 -3.59 -2.70
N TYR A 58 0.05 -2.77 -1.94
CA TYR A 58 0.47 -3.14 -0.59
C TYR A 58 -0.69 -3.20 0.41
N LEU A 59 -1.64 -2.25 0.37
CA LEU A 59 -2.84 -2.34 1.21
C LEU A 59 -3.67 -3.58 0.91
N ASN A 60 -3.82 -3.96 -0.36
CA ASN A 60 -4.52 -5.19 -0.72
C ASN A 60 -3.79 -6.44 -0.22
N GLN A 61 -2.46 -6.47 -0.29
CA GLN A 61 -1.68 -7.59 0.26
C GLN A 61 -1.83 -7.70 1.77
N LEU A 62 -1.77 -6.58 2.50
CA LEU A 62 -1.96 -6.55 3.95
C LEU A 62 -3.37 -6.98 4.37
N LEU A 63 -4.39 -6.64 3.58
CA LEU A 63 -5.79 -6.97 3.86
C LEU A 63 -6.18 -8.37 3.37
N LEU A 64 -5.41 -8.99 2.47
CA LEU A 64 -5.72 -10.30 1.90
C LEU A 64 -6.00 -11.39 2.94
N PRO A 65 -5.16 -11.63 3.97
CA PRO A 65 -5.43 -12.67 4.95
C PRO A 65 -6.72 -12.43 5.74
N ILE A 66 -7.09 -11.16 5.96
CA ILE A 66 -8.34 -10.80 6.64
C ILE A 66 -9.53 -11.14 5.74
N ARG A 67 -9.47 -10.75 4.45
CA ARG A 67 -10.51 -11.08 3.48
C ARG A 67 -10.70 -12.60 3.36
N GLU A 68 -9.60 -13.33 3.23
CA GLU A 68 -9.65 -14.79 3.14
C GLU A 68 -10.24 -15.45 4.40
N HIS A 69 -10.01 -14.89 5.59
CA HIS A 69 -10.62 -15.38 6.82
C HIS A 69 -12.15 -15.29 6.76
N PHE A 70 -12.69 -14.13 6.35
CA PHE A 70 -14.13 -13.93 6.21
C PHE A 70 -14.76 -14.70 5.04
N GLU A 71 -13.98 -15.12 4.05
CA GLU A 71 -14.46 -15.96 2.95
C GLU A 71 -14.51 -17.46 3.32
N LYS A 72 -13.50 -17.95 4.06
CA LYS A 72 -13.29 -19.38 4.31
C LYS A 72 -13.89 -19.86 5.64
N ASP A 73 -13.98 -19.00 6.65
CA ASP A 73 -14.56 -19.34 7.95
C ASP A 73 -16.06 -19.03 7.97
N GLU A 74 -16.88 -20.07 8.07
CA GLU A 74 -18.34 -19.96 8.02
C GLU A 74 -18.88 -19.03 9.12
N LYS A 75 -18.33 -19.11 10.33
CA LYS A 75 -18.77 -18.27 11.45
C LYS A 75 -18.37 -16.82 11.23
N ALA A 76 -17.15 -16.57 10.75
CA ALA A 76 -16.70 -15.22 10.43
C ALA A 76 -17.55 -14.61 9.30
N ARG A 77 -17.85 -15.40 8.26
CA ARG A 77 -18.69 -15.00 7.14
C ARG A 77 -20.11 -14.63 7.59
N ASP A 78 -20.72 -15.45 8.45
CA ASP A 78 -22.07 -15.18 8.97
C ASP A 78 -22.11 -13.89 9.80
N LEU A 79 -21.07 -13.62 10.60
CA LEU A 79 -20.93 -12.35 11.34
C LEU A 79 -20.76 -11.15 10.41
N TYR A 80 -20.02 -11.29 9.32
CA TYR A 80 -19.87 -10.23 8.31
C TYR A 80 -21.21 -9.90 7.65
N LEU A 81 -21.94 -10.92 7.18
CA LEU A 81 -23.26 -10.75 6.53
C LEU A 81 -24.34 -10.19 7.46
N PHE A 82 -24.19 -10.37 8.77
CA PHE A 82 -25.10 -9.77 9.75
C PHE A 82 -24.92 -8.24 9.89
N VAL A 83 -23.71 -7.73 9.64
CA VAL A 83 -23.37 -6.30 9.83
C VAL A 83 -23.52 -5.49 8.54
N GLU A 84 -23.43 -6.14 7.37
CA GLU A 84 -23.65 -5.54 6.04
C GLU A 84 -25.12 -5.26 5.75
#